data_AF-A0A3D1XTU5-F1
#
_entry.id   AF-A0A3D1XTU5-F1
#
_cell.length_a   1.000
_cell.length_b   1.000
_cell.length_c   1.000
_cell.angle_alpha   90.00
_cell.angle_beta   90.00
_cell.angle_gamma   90.00
#
_symmetry.space_group_name_H-M   'P 1'
#
loop_
_entity.id
_entity.type
_entity.pdbx_description
1 polymer ?
#
loop_
_entity_poly.entity_id
_entity_poly.type
_entity_poly.pdbx_seq_one_letter_code
_entity_poly.pdbx_strand_id
1 'polypeptide(L)'
;NSQKFIKDYIDRKGQYSQGLIYMGPPGLGKTHLVVSVIKNLVMQYGVECKFVDFFELLRDIRHGYGEDISEKDFIDPYVGVQVLVIDELAKGRNTDWELTILDHFISARYNDDDKVTLVTTNFSDKLGNEISSDRNDKQSLSNAYSRFTLEEKIGARIHSRLMEMCKKVNLEGKDHRGM
;
A
#
# COMPACT_ATOMS: atom_id res chain seq x y z
N ASN A 1 -15.81 -2.00 -7.23
CA ASN A 1 -14.73 -1.13 -6.71
C ASN A 1 -13.66 -0.84 -7.76
N SER A 2 -12.86 -1.80 -8.22
CA SER A 2 -11.78 -1.55 -9.20
C SER A 2 -12.23 -1.06 -10.58
N GLN A 3 -13.25 -1.68 -11.20
CA GLN A 3 -13.75 -1.23 -12.51
C GLN A 3 -14.36 0.17 -12.45
N LYS A 4 -15.10 0.47 -11.37
CA LYS A 4 -15.65 1.81 -11.11
C LYS A 4 -14.53 2.83 -10.97
N PHE A 5 -13.48 2.51 -10.22
CA PHE A 5 -12.31 3.38 -10.07
C PHE A 5 -11.67 3.69 -11.43
N ILE A 6 -11.44 2.69 -12.29
CA ILE A 6 -10.87 2.92 -13.63
C ILE A 6 -11.77 3.87 -14.43
N LYS A 7 -13.07 3.63 -14.45
CA LYS A 7 -14.03 4.50 -15.14
C LYS A 7 -13.98 5.93 -14.59
N ASP A 8 -14.08 6.09 -13.27
CA ASP A 8 -14.06 7.39 -12.60
C ASP A 8 -12.74 8.16 -12.88
N TYR A 9 -11.60 7.46 -12.88
CA TYR A 9 -10.29 8.03 -13.19
C TYR A 9 -10.22 8.56 -14.63
N ILE A 10 -10.66 7.76 -15.61
CA ILE A 10 -10.64 8.14 -17.03
C ILE A 10 -11.63 9.25 -17.34
N ASP A 11 -12.86 9.17 -16.83
CA ASP A 11 -13.92 10.14 -17.09
C ASP A 11 -13.55 11.55 -16.58
N ARG A 12 -12.73 11.63 -15.52
CA ARG A 12 -12.34 12.90 -14.86
C ARG A 12 -11.01 13.50 -15.33
N LYS A 13 -10.31 12.87 -16.29
CA LYS A 13 -9.19 13.45 -17.05
C LYS A 13 -8.17 14.26 -16.20
N GLY A 14 -7.61 13.65 -15.16
CA GLY A 14 -6.60 14.29 -14.31
C GLY A 14 -7.15 15.11 -13.14
N GLN A 15 -8.46 15.23 -12.98
CA GLN A 15 -9.11 15.86 -11.82
C GLN A 15 -9.56 14.82 -10.77
N TYR A 16 -8.89 13.68 -10.70
CA TYR A 16 -9.25 12.59 -9.81
C TYR A 16 -8.01 12.07 -9.08
N SER A 17 -7.95 12.40 -7.80
CA SER A 17 -6.86 12.00 -6.88
C SER A 17 -7.26 10.88 -5.91
N GLN A 18 -8.51 10.41 -5.96
CA GLN A 18 -8.98 9.40 -5.01
C GLN A 18 -8.50 7.99 -5.38
N GLY A 19 -7.62 7.45 -4.55
CA GLY A 19 -7.06 6.12 -4.64
C GLY A 19 -7.92 4.99 -4.07
N LEU A 20 -7.32 3.81 -3.98
CA LEU A 20 -7.90 2.63 -3.34
C LEU A 20 -6.90 2.01 -2.37
N ILE A 21 -7.38 1.57 -1.21
CA ILE A 21 -6.63 0.72 -0.28
C ILE A 21 -7.29 -0.65 -0.20
N TYR A 22 -6.58 -1.68 -0.67
CA TYR A 22 -6.99 -3.07 -0.60
C TYR A 22 -6.52 -3.65 0.74
N MET A 23 -7.46 -4.09 1.57
CA MET A 23 -7.21 -4.56 2.94
C MET A 23 -7.73 -5.98 3.10
N GLY A 24 -7.03 -6.81 3.87
CA GLY A 24 -7.49 -8.15 4.23
C GLY A 24 -6.35 -9.16 4.35
N PRO A 25 -6.61 -10.38 4.85
CA PRO A 25 -5.59 -11.40 5.07
C PRO A 25 -4.69 -11.71 3.86
N PRO A 26 -3.48 -12.26 4.07
CA PRO A 26 -2.64 -12.77 2.99
C PRO A 26 -3.40 -13.76 2.10
N GLY A 27 -3.05 -13.80 0.82
CA GLY A 27 -3.58 -14.83 -0.09
C GLY A 27 -4.90 -14.53 -0.79
N LEU A 28 -5.54 -13.39 -0.50
CA LEU A 28 -6.81 -13.00 -1.12
C LEU A 28 -6.68 -12.26 -2.47
N GLY A 29 -5.49 -12.22 -3.06
CA GLY A 29 -5.28 -11.62 -4.37
C GLY A 29 -5.23 -10.08 -4.43
N LYS A 30 -4.98 -9.38 -3.31
CA LYS A 30 -4.86 -7.90 -3.27
C LYS A 30 -3.86 -7.36 -4.31
N THR A 31 -2.63 -7.90 -4.31
CA THR A 31 -1.59 -7.55 -5.29
C THR A 31 -2.05 -7.85 -6.72
N HIS A 32 -2.73 -8.99 -6.94
CA HIS A 32 -3.23 -9.36 -8.27
C HIS A 32 -4.31 -8.38 -8.78
N LEU A 33 -5.21 -7.95 -7.90
CA LEU A 33 -6.26 -6.98 -8.21
C LEU A 33 -5.66 -5.62 -8.56
N VAL A 34 -4.74 -5.10 -7.75
CA VAL A 34 -4.13 -3.79 -8.02
C VAL A 34 -3.27 -3.82 -9.29
N VAL A 35 -2.53 -4.91 -9.53
CA VAL A 35 -1.79 -5.13 -10.78
C VAL A 35 -2.73 -5.15 -11.98
N SER A 36 -3.90 -5.78 -11.86
CA SER A 36 -4.91 -5.80 -12.94
C SER A 36 -5.44 -4.39 -13.24
N VAL A 37 -5.61 -3.55 -12.21
CA VAL A 37 -5.99 -2.14 -12.38
C VAL A 37 -4.94 -1.36 -13.16
N ILE A 38 -3.68 -1.38 -12.71
CA ILE A 38 -2.63 -0.60 -13.39
C ILE A 38 -2.31 -1.15 -14.78
N LYS A 39 -2.41 -2.47 -15.00
CA LYS A 39 -2.28 -3.06 -16.35
C LYS A 39 -3.34 -2.51 -17.29
N ASN A 40 -4.59 -2.41 -16.84
CA ASN A 40 -5.66 -1.84 -17.65
C ASN A 40 -5.39 -0.36 -17.97
N LEU A 41 -5.01 0.44 -16.97
CA LEU A 41 -4.68 1.87 -17.13
C LEU A 41 -3.53 2.09 -18.13
N VAL A 42 -2.45 1.31 -18.00
CA VAL A 42 -1.29 1.40 -18.91
C VAL A 42 -1.68 0.94 -20.32
N MET A 43 -2.23 -0.26 -20.46
CA MET A 43 -2.41 -0.89 -21.78
C MET A 43 -3.55 -0.27 -22.60
N GLN A 44 -4.61 0.20 -21.95
CA GLN A 44 -5.80 0.73 -22.64
C GLN A 44 -5.78 2.25 -22.77
N TYR A 45 -5.10 2.95 -21.84
CA TYR A 45 -5.19 4.41 -21.74
C TYR A 45 -3.82 5.11 -21.70
N GLY A 46 -2.70 4.37 -21.71
CA GLY A 46 -1.36 4.95 -21.74
C GLY A 46 -0.98 5.74 -20.48
N VAL A 47 -1.64 5.46 -19.35
CA VAL A 47 -1.40 6.17 -18.09
C VAL A 47 -0.06 5.75 -17.49
N GLU A 48 0.73 6.73 -17.04
CA GLU A 48 1.98 6.46 -16.32
C GLU A 48 1.69 5.84 -14.94
N CYS A 49 2.05 4.57 -14.78
CA CYS A 49 1.90 3.84 -13.54
C CYS A 49 3.27 3.35 -13.04
N LYS A 50 3.51 3.42 -11.73
CA LYS A 50 4.58 2.66 -11.07
C LYS A 50 4.06 1.76 -9.97
N PHE A 51 4.80 0.68 -9.74
CA PHE A 51 4.55 -0.27 -8.68
C PHE A 51 5.79 -0.37 -7.82
N VAL A 52 5.61 -0.30 -6.51
CA VAL A 52 6.68 -0.52 -5.54
C VAL A 52 6.21 -1.49 -4.46
N ASP A 53 6.99 -2.54 -4.24
CA ASP A 53 6.92 -3.31 -3.00
C ASP A 53 7.62 -2.47 -1.93
N PHE A 54 6.86 -2.02 -0.93
CA PHE A 54 7.41 -1.09 0.05
C PHE A 54 8.49 -1.74 0.92
N PHE A 55 8.40 -3.05 1.17
CA PHE A 55 9.39 -3.75 1.99
C PHE A 55 10.71 -3.91 1.24
N GLU A 56 10.67 -4.24 -0.05
CA GLU A 56 11.88 -4.30 -0.88
C GLU A 56 12.49 -2.90 -1.07
N LEU A 57 11.70 -1.85 -1.25
CA LEU A 57 12.22 -0.48 -1.30
C LEU A 57 12.99 -0.10 -0.02
N LEU A 58 12.45 -0.42 1.16
CA LEU A 58 13.15 -0.18 2.43
C LEU A 58 14.46 -0.99 2.52
N ARG A 59 14.54 -2.16 1.89
CA ARG A 59 15.79 -2.91 1.81
C ARG A 59 16.78 -2.21 0.90
N ASP A 60 16.36 -1.74 -0.27
CA ASP A 60 17.24 -1.06 -1.23
C ASP A 60 17.81 0.23 -0.65
N ILE A 61 16.97 1.07 -0.02
CA ILE A 61 17.43 2.30 0.64
C ILE A 61 18.47 1.99 1.73
N ARG A 62 18.26 0.94 2.53
CA ARG A 62 19.23 0.54 3.56
C ARG A 62 20.57 0.12 2.99
N HIS A 63 20.59 -0.56 1.84
CA HIS A 63 21.84 -0.92 1.18
C HIS A 63 22.51 0.31 0.56
N GLY A 64 21.74 1.25 0.01
CA GLY A 64 22.23 2.49 -0.61
C GLY A 64 23.01 3.40 0.33
N TYR A 65 22.75 3.38 1.65
CA TYR A 65 23.57 4.12 2.62
C TYR A 65 25.03 3.67 2.67
N GLY A 66 25.31 2.41 2.34
CA GLY A 66 26.70 1.92 2.24
C GLY A 66 27.44 2.47 1.02
N GLU A 67 26.73 3.11 0.09
CA GLU A 67 27.23 3.62 -1.19
C GLU A 67 27.05 5.14 -1.34
N ASP A 68 26.79 5.87 -0.24
CA ASP A 68 26.54 7.33 -0.21
C ASP A 68 25.39 7.81 -1.14
N ILE A 69 24.42 6.94 -1.45
CA ILE A 69 23.23 7.29 -2.22
C ILE A 69 22.18 7.90 -1.28
N SER A 70 21.53 8.99 -1.70
CA SER A 70 20.52 9.64 -0.86
C SER A 70 19.20 8.87 -0.85
N GLU A 71 18.47 8.88 0.28
CA GLU A 71 17.11 8.33 0.35
C GLU A 71 16.21 8.86 -0.78
N LYS A 72 16.39 10.15 -1.10
CA LYS A 72 15.62 10.86 -2.11
C LYS A 72 15.77 10.24 -3.50
N ASP A 73 16.96 9.75 -3.85
CA ASP A 73 17.20 9.13 -5.15
C ASP A 73 16.38 7.85 -5.36
N PHE A 74 16.03 7.16 -4.27
CA PHE A 74 15.13 6.01 -4.29
C PHE A 74 13.65 6.40 -4.30
N ILE A 75 13.28 7.52 -3.68
CA ILE A 75 11.88 7.95 -3.47
C ILE A 75 11.34 8.73 -4.66
N ASP A 76 12.11 9.70 -5.16
CA ASP A 76 11.73 10.63 -6.23
C ASP A 76 11.19 9.93 -7.50
N PRO A 77 11.75 8.79 -7.94
CA PRO A 77 11.21 8.07 -9.09
C PRO A 77 9.75 7.63 -8.92
N TYR A 78 9.23 7.50 -7.70
CA TYR A 78 7.89 6.99 -7.43
C TYR A 78 6.88 8.08 -7.09
N VAL A 79 7.25 9.10 -6.32
CA VAL A 79 6.28 10.09 -5.83
C VAL A 79 5.75 11.00 -6.95
N GLY A 80 6.50 11.15 -8.05
CA GLY A 80 6.14 11.99 -9.19
C GLY A 80 5.06 11.44 -10.12
N VAL A 81 4.83 10.12 -10.13
CA VAL A 81 4.00 9.50 -11.19
C VAL A 81 2.50 9.70 -10.97
N GLN A 82 1.75 9.66 -12.08
CA GLN A 82 0.30 9.81 -12.10
C GLN A 82 -0.40 8.77 -11.22
N VAL A 83 -0.05 7.48 -11.35
CA VAL A 83 -0.59 6.41 -10.51
C VAL A 83 0.54 5.61 -9.87
N LEU A 84 0.60 5.63 -8.53
CA LEU A 84 1.56 4.83 -7.77
C LEU A 84 0.84 3.70 -7.03
N VAL A 85 1.36 2.48 -7.15
CA VAL A 85 1.01 1.36 -6.28
C VAL A 85 2.05 1.19 -5.19
N ILE A 86 1.63 1.22 -3.93
CA ILE A 86 2.42 0.85 -2.76
C ILE A 86 1.91 -0.52 -2.27
N ASP A 87 2.63 -1.58 -2.61
CA ASP A 87 2.28 -2.96 -2.24
C ASP A 87 2.88 -3.34 -0.88
N GLU A 88 2.19 -4.25 -0.19
CA GLU A 88 2.61 -4.82 1.10
C GLU A 88 2.88 -3.77 2.21
N LEU A 89 2.06 -2.71 2.25
CA LEU A 89 2.18 -1.66 3.24
C LEU A 89 2.12 -2.21 4.68
N ALA A 90 3.03 -1.74 5.52
CA ALA A 90 3.17 -2.05 6.94
C ALA A 90 3.60 -3.49 7.29
N LYS A 91 4.01 -4.30 6.30
CA LYS A 91 4.54 -5.68 6.52
C LYS A 91 5.81 -5.73 7.38
N GLY A 92 6.58 -4.63 7.42
CA GLY A 92 7.83 -4.53 8.16
C GLY A 92 7.69 -4.45 9.69
N ARG A 93 8.84 -4.18 10.34
CA ARG A 93 8.88 -3.94 11.79
C ARG A 93 8.29 -2.57 12.15
N ASN A 94 8.19 -1.68 11.17
CA ASN A 94 7.75 -0.29 11.31
C ASN A 94 8.59 0.44 12.35
N THR A 95 9.92 0.32 12.21
CA THR A 95 10.85 1.15 12.98
C THR A 95 10.63 2.63 12.66
N ASP A 96 11.04 3.54 13.55
CA ASP A 96 10.91 4.99 13.33
C ASP A 96 11.47 5.44 11.98
N TRP A 97 12.56 4.81 11.54
CA TRP A 97 13.13 5.03 10.21
C TRP A 97 12.19 4.60 9.07
N GLU A 98 11.62 3.38 9.13
CA GLU A 98 10.66 2.90 8.12
C GLU A 98 9.41 3.79 8.06
N LEU A 99 8.95 4.29 9.22
CA LEU A 99 7.82 5.23 9.32
C LEU A 99 8.17 6.61 8.74
N THR A 100 9.41 7.06 8.87
CA THR A 100 9.89 8.32 8.27
C THR A 100 9.83 8.25 6.75
N ILE A 101 10.31 7.15 6.15
CA ILE A 101 10.22 6.93 4.69
C ILE A 101 8.77 6.85 4.24
N LEU A 102 7.92 6.14 5.00
CA LEU A 102 6.50 6.04 4.67
C LEU A 102 5.79 7.39 4.76
N ASP A 103 6.04 8.19 5.80
CA ASP A 103 5.44 9.52 5.93
C ASP A 103 5.89 10.42 4.79
N HIS A 104 7.14 10.30 4.31
CA HIS A 104 7.58 11.04 3.13
C HIS A 104 6.76 10.67 1.88
N PHE A 105 6.59 9.37 1.57
CA PHE A 105 5.78 8.91 0.45
C PHE A 105 4.33 9.43 0.51
N ILE A 106 3.69 9.23 1.66
CA ILE A 106 2.28 9.60 1.84
C ILE A 106 2.12 11.11 1.86
N SER A 107 3.02 11.86 2.51
CA SER A 107 2.99 13.33 2.51
C SER A 107 3.17 13.92 1.13
N ALA A 108 4.16 13.46 0.37
CA ALA A 108 4.44 13.97 -0.97
C ALA A 108 3.21 13.82 -1.86
N ARG A 109 2.59 12.63 -1.86
CA ARG A 109 1.42 12.35 -2.70
C ARG A 109 0.12 12.93 -2.17
N TYR A 110 -0.02 13.12 -0.86
CA TYR A 110 -1.19 13.79 -0.27
C TYR A 110 -1.30 15.25 -0.70
N ASN A 111 -0.15 15.91 -0.89
CA ASN A 111 -0.10 17.32 -1.27
C ASN A 111 -0.33 17.54 -2.78
N ASP A 112 -0.35 16.49 -3.59
CA ASP A 112 -0.61 16.54 -5.02
C ASP A 112 -2.08 16.21 -5.30
N ASP A 113 -2.85 17.17 -5.81
CA ASP A 113 -4.30 17.04 -6.01
C ASP A 113 -4.69 16.32 -7.31
N ASP A 114 -3.70 16.00 -8.17
CA ASP A 114 -3.85 15.34 -9.47
C ASP A 114 -3.27 13.91 -9.52
N LYS A 115 -2.67 13.42 -8.43
CA LYS A 115 -2.02 12.10 -8.36
C LYS A 115 -2.85 11.08 -7.57
N VAL A 116 -2.76 9.81 -7.98
CA VAL A 116 -3.52 8.71 -7.37
C VAL A 116 -2.62 7.66 -6.74
N THR A 117 -2.94 7.25 -5.52
CA THR A 117 -2.21 6.19 -4.82
C THR A 117 -3.10 4.96 -4.65
N LEU A 118 -2.61 3.80 -5.09
CA LEU A 118 -3.23 2.51 -4.79
C LEU A 118 -2.37 1.78 -3.77
N VAL A 119 -2.99 1.17 -2.77
CA VAL A 119 -2.28 0.55 -1.66
C VAL A 119 -2.80 -0.86 -1.43
N THR A 120 -1.92 -1.79 -1.08
CA THR A 120 -2.33 -3.06 -0.48
C THR A 120 -1.76 -3.21 0.92
N THR A 121 -2.53 -3.82 1.82
CA THR A 121 -2.06 -4.14 3.16
C THR A 121 -2.77 -5.38 3.70
N ASN A 122 -2.07 -6.12 4.57
CA ASN A 122 -2.64 -7.24 5.31
C ASN A 122 -3.29 -6.80 6.63
N PHE A 123 -3.13 -5.54 7.05
CA PHE A 123 -3.70 -5.01 8.28
C PHE A 123 -5.11 -4.45 8.04
N SER A 124 -5.98 -4.59 9.03
CA SER A 124 -7.34 -4.04 9.05
C SER A 124 -7.41 -2.75 9.89
N ASP A 125 -8.49 -1.99 9.72
CA ASP A 125 -8.78 -0.84 10.62
C ASP A 125 -9.39 -1.25 11.96
N LYS A 126 -9.76 -2.52 12.10
CA LYS A 126 -10.36 -3.06 13.31
C LYS A 126 -9.71 -4.40 13.62
N LEU A 127 -9.36 -4.62 14.88
CA LEU A 127 -8.96 -5.95 15.33
C LEU A 127 -10.14 -6.92 15.17
N GLY A 128 -9.84 -8.12 14.67
CA GLY A 128 -10.81 -9.22 14.70
C GLY A 128 -10.97 -9.74 16.14
N ASN A 129 -12.16 -10.24 16.48
CA ASN A 129 -12.43 -10.88 17.77
C ASN A 129 -11.78 -12.28 17.91
N GLU A 130 -10.84 -12.65 17.04
CA GLU A 130 -10.25 -13.99 17.02
C GLU A 130 -9.14 -14.12 18.06
N ILE A 131 -9.56 -14.50 19.27
CA ILE A 131 -8.68 -15.12 20.27
C ILE A 131 -8.32 -16.51 19.73
N SER A 132 -7.30 -16.59 18.89
CA SER A 132 -6.66 -17.86 18.54
C SER A 132 -5.73 -18.24 19.70
N SER A 133 -6.20 -19.16 20.53
CA SER A 133 -5.54 -19.70 21.73
C SER A 133 -4.40 -20.68 21.44
N ASP A 134 -3.87 -20.72 20.21
CA ASP A 134 -2.86 -21.70 19.83
C ASP A 134 -1.44 -21.11 19.95
N ARG A 135 -0.83 -21.33 21.11
CA ARG A 135 0.56 -20.96 21.44
C ARG A 135 1.54 -21.89 20.73
N ASN A 136 1.53 -21.91 19.40
CA ASN A 136 2.57 -22.57 18.62
C ASN A 136 3.34 -21.52 17.83
N ASP A 137 4.64 -21.46 18.13
CA ASP A 137 5.63 -20.44 17.81
C ASP A 137 6.04 -20.41 16.32
N LYS A 138 5.07 -20.61 15.42
CA LYS A 138 5.25 -20.44 13.97
C LYS A 138 4.38 -19.29 13.49
N GLN A 139 5.08 -18.17 13.25
CA GLN A 139 4.75 -17.07 12.32
C GLN A 139 4.36 -15.73 12.97
N SER A 140 5.37 -15.04 13.51
CA SER A 140 5.31 -13.68 14.08
C SER A 140 4.54 -12.65 13.22
N LEU A 141 4.60 -12.74 11.89
CA LEU A 141 3.91 -11.82 10.97
C LEU A 141 2.40 -12.09 10.85
N SER A 142 1.96 -13.35 10.80
CA SER A 142 0.53 -13.68 10.77
C SER A 142 -0.16 -13.25 12.06
N ASN A 143 0.52 -13.44 13.19
CA ASN A 143 0.07 -12.97 14.50
C ASN A 143 0.06 -11.44 14.61
N ALA A 144 0.90 -10.72 13.86
CA ALA A 144 0.87 -9.26 13.87
C ALA A 144 -0.40 -8.71 13.22
N TYR A 145 -0.88 -9.31 12.12
CA TYR A 145 -2.07 -8.85 11.39
C TYR A 145 -3.37 -8.95 12.20
N SER A 146 -3.44 -9.85 13.19
CA SER A 146 -4.60 -9.98 14.09
C SER A 146 -4.46 -9.18 15.39
N ARG A 147 -3.26 -8.70 15.72
CA ARG A 147 -2.97 -8.02 16.99
C ARG A 147 -2.86 -6.51 16.89
N PHE A 148 -2.61 -5.99 15.69
CA PHE A 148 -2.49 -4.57 15.45
C PHE A 148 -3.41 -4.15 14.31
N THR A 149 -4.02 -2.99 14.47
CA THR A 149 -4.65 -2.26 13.38
C THR A 149 -3.61 -1.65 12.46
N LEU A 150 -4.03 -1.22 11.26
CA LEU A 150 -3.17 -0.45 10.37
C LEU A 150 -2.68 0.83 11.05
N GLU A 151 -3.55 1.56 11.76
CA GLU A 151 -3.21 2.80 12.46
C GLU A 151 -2.11 2.60 13.50
N GLU A 152 -2.21 1.56 14.34
CA GLU A 152 -1.16 1.23 15.32
C GLU A 152 0.19 0.91 14.64
N LYS A 153 0.16 0.43 13.40
CA LYS A 153 1.36 0.08 12.64
C LYS A 153 2.00 1.25 11.93
N ILE A 154 1.23 2.23 11.45
CA ILE A 154 1.77 3.35 10.64
C ILE A 154 1.65 4.71 11.34
N GLY A 155 1.01 4.77 12.49
CA GLY A 155 0.73 6.01 13.22
C GLY A 155 -0.47 6.79 12.66
N ALA A 156 -1.11 7.55 13.54
CA ALA A 156 -2.36 8.27 13.26
C ALA A 156 -2.25 9.25 12.07
N ARG A 157 -1.12 9.95 11.93
CA ARG A 157 -0.91 10.94 10.86
C ARG A 157 -0.89 10.30 9.46
N ILE A 158 -0.11 9.23 9.29
CA ILE A 158 0.00 8.52 8.02
C ILE A 158 -1.34 7.87 7.69
N HIS A 159 -1.96 7.24 8.69
CA HIS A 159 -3.28 6.62 8.55
C HIS A 159 -4.35 7.60 8.11
N SER A 160 -4.48 8.75 8.79
CA SER A 160 -5.46 9.79 8.46
C SER A 160 -5.34 10.25 7.00
N ARG A 161 -4.13 10.58 6.55
CA ARG A 161 -3.88 10.98 5.16
C ARG A 161 -4.24 9.87 4.18
N LEU A 162 -3.83 8.64 4.48
CA LEU A 162 -4.13 7.51 3.62
C LEU A 162 -5.64 7.26 3.49
N MET A 163 -6.40 7.44 4.58
CA MET A 163 -7.86 7.28 4.59
C MET A 163 -8.60 8.42 3.88
N GLU A 164 -8.02 9.62 3.82
CA GLU A 164 -8.53 10.72 3.00
C GLU A 164 -8.25 10.51 1.51
N MET A 165 -7.04 10.04 1.18
CA MET A 165 -6.62 9.79 -0.19
C MET A 165 -7.33 8.58 -0.81
N CYS A 166 -7.65 7.55 -0.03
CA CYS A 166 -8.05 6.24 -0.56
C CYS A 166 -9.44 5.79 -0.10
N LYS A 167 -10.21 5.24 -1.03
CA LYS A 167 -11.39 4.42 -0.71
C LYS A 167 -10.99 3.01 -0.32
N LYS A 168 -11.58 2.49 0.76
CA LYS A 168 -11.30 1.14 1.25
C LYS A 168 -11.94 0.06 0.38
N VAL A 169 -11.20 -1.01 0.14
CA VAL A 169 -11.66 -2.23 -0.51
C VAL A 169 -11.26 -3.40 0.38
N ASN A 170 -12.19 -3.85 1.22
CA ASN A 170 -11.98 -5.00 2.09
C ASN A 170 -12.15 -6.30 1.29
N LEU A 171 -11.17 -7.19 1.41
CA LEU A 171 -11.18 -8.52 0.84
C LEU A 171 -11.35 -9.52 1.99
N GLU A 172 -12.34 -10.40 1.83
CA GLU A 172 -12.64 -11.49 2.74
C GLU A 172 -12.69 -12.80 1.93
N GLY A 173 -12.24 -13.91 2.52
CA GLY A 173 -12.22 -15.20 1.84
C GLY A 173 -11.16 -16.15 2.39
N LYS A 174 -11.00 -17.30 1.74
CA LYS A 174 -9.94 -18.27 2.03
C LYS A 174 -8.69 -17.95 1.22
N ASP A 175 -7.50 -18.28 1.73
CA ASP A 175 -6.25 -18.14 0.99
C ASP A 175 -6.30 -18.97 -0.31
N HIS A 176 -6.02 -18.33 -1.45
CA HIS A 176 -6.05 -18.94 -2.78
C HIS A 176 -4.65 -19.23 -3.37
N ARG A 177 -3.57 -19.06 -2.60
CA ARG A 177 -2.18 -19.28 -3.10
C ARG A 177 -1.82 -20.75 -3.33
N GLY A 178 -2.68 -21.68 -2.91
CA GLY A 178 -2.46 -23.13 -3.03
C GLY A 178 -3.48 -23.87 -3.91
N MET A 179 -4.27 -23.15 -4.72
CA MET A 179 -5.21 -23.72 -5.70
C MET A 179 -4.70 -23.52 -7.13
#